data_AF-A0A2J6J699-F1
#
_entry.id   AF-A0A2J6J699-F1
#
_cell.length_a   1.000
_cell.length_b   1.000
_cell.length_c   1.000
_cell.angle_alpha   90.00
_cell.angle_beta   90.00
_cell.angle_gamma   90.00
#
_symmetry.space_group_name_H-M   'P 1'
#
loop_
_entity.id
_entity.type
_entity.pdbx_description
1 polymer ?
#
loop_
_entity_poly.entity_id
_entity_poly.type
_entity_poly.pdbx_seq_one_letter_code
_entity_poly.pdbx_strand_id
1 'polypeptide(L)'
;MTAKKIGGGKLARSETVTVRLDPKLRYLAELAARQQRRTLSSYIEWAIEESLNTIILKRTEDWECSLADESFELWDVDDADRFVKLAFKYPELLTHEEQVLWKLICECGHLWRGRYDENDEWSWIVRDDKLVIDRLRDSWELFKSVAMGDADKSVLPEWQKKDPNPIPF
;
A
#
# COMPACT_ATOMS: atom_id res chain seq x y z
N MET A 1 12.86 -25.67 42.64
CA MET A 1 11.87 -25.79 41.53
C MET A 1 11.04 -24.54 41.53
N THR A 2 11.15 -23.70 40.51
CA THR A 2 10.29 -22.52 40.35
C THR A 2 10.03 -22.33 38.87
N ALA A 3 8.80 -22.67 38.46
CA ALA A 3 8.36 -22.63 37.07
C ALA A 3 8.30 -21.17 36.59
N LYS A 4 9.10 -20.84 35.57
CA LYS A 4 9.02 -19.59 34.83
C LYS A 4 7.83 -19.70 33.87
N LYS A 5 6.76 -18.95 34.13
CA LYS A 5 5.66 -18.76 33.17
C LYS A 5 6.25 -18.22 31.87
N ILE A 6 6.13 -19.02 30.81
CA ILE A 6 6.43 -18.62 29.44
C ILE A 6 5.34 -17.62 29.06
N GLY A 7 5.69 -16.34 29.08
CA GLY A 7 4.82 -15.26 28.64
C GLY A 7 4.47 -15.46 27.18
N GLY A 8 3.18 -15.40 26.87
CA GLY A 8 2.63 -15.54 25.53
C GLY A 8 3.39 -14.68 24.54
N GLY A 9 3.74 -15.30 23.41
CA GLY A 9 4.45 -14.65 22.32
C GLY A 9 3.80 -13.33 21.99
N LYS A 10 4.62 -12.30 21.78
CA LYS A 10 4.21 -11.01 21.26
C LYS A 10 3.37 -11.25 20.00
N LEU A 11 2.05 -11.20 20.15
CA LEU A 11 1.14 -11.06 19.02
C LEU A 11 1.63 -9.83 18.26
N ALA A 12 1.92 -9.99 16.97
CA ALA A 12 2.08 -8.87 16.07
C ALA A 12 0.92 -7.89 16.36
N ARG A 13 1.26 -6.63 16.68
CA ARG A 13 0.34 -5.66 17.29
C ARG A 13 -0.99 -5.62 16.54
N SER A 14 -2.07 -6.03 17.20
CA SER A 14 -3.42 -5.74 16.72
C SER A 14 -3.69 -4.24 16.84
N GLU A 15 -4.31 -3.66 15.82
CA GLU A 15 -4.76 -2.27 15.87
C GLU A 15 -6.17 -2.19 16.44
N THR A 16 -6.45 -1.16 17.23
CA THR A 16 -7.78 -0.96 17.83
C THR A 16 -8.64 -0.10 16.92
N VAL A 17 -9.76 -0.63 16.45
CA VAL A 17 -10.76 0.11 15.65
C VAL A 17 -11.94 0.51 16.52
N THR A 18 -12.34 1.78 16.47
CA THR A 18 -13.55 2.28 17.16
C THR A 18 -14.70 2.40 16.16
N VAL A 19 -15.74 1.58 16.29
CA VAL A 19 -16.90 1.57 15.39
C VAL A 19 -18.14 2.15 16.08
N ARG A 20 -18.89 2.99 15.38
CA ARG A 20 -20.22 3.44 15.80
C ARG A 20 -21.28 2.51 15.21
N LEU A 21 -22.04 1.85 16.07
CA LEU A 21 -23.16 0.99 15.70
C LEU A 21 -24.43 1.57 16.29
N ASP A 22 -25.53 1.55 15.55
CA ASP A 22 -26.83 1.88 16.12
C ASP A 22 -27.23 0.80 17.17
N PRO A 23 -28.11 1.13 18.13
CA PRO A 23 -28.46 0.21 19.20
C PRO A 23 -29.01 -1.14 18.74
N LYS A 24 -29.74 -1.18 17.61
CA LYS A 24 -30.33 -2.41 17.09
C LYS A 24 -29.26 -3.30 16.46
N LEU A 25 -28.39 -2.74 15.63
CA LEU A 25 -27.28 -3.50 15.02
C LEU A 25 -26.34 -4.05 16.08
N ARG A 26 -26.00 -3.23 17.09
CA ARG A 26 -25.19 -3.69 18.22
C ARG A 26 -25.82 -4.89 18.94
N TYR A 27 -27.11 -4.79 19.28
CA TYR A 27 -27.82 -5.87 19.96
C TYR A 27 -27.81 -7.17 19.15
N LEU A 28 -28.07 -7.09 17.83
CA LEU A 28 -28.05 -8.26 16.95
C LEU A 28 -26.64 -8.87 16.81
N ALA A 29 -25.60 -8.04 16.69
CA ALA A 29 -24.22 -8.50 16.64
C ALA A 29 -23.80 -9.21 17.94
N GLU A 30 -24.24 -8.71 19.11
CA GLU A 30 -24.02 -9.37 20.39
C GLU A 30 -24.72 -10.73 20.48
N LEU A 31 -25.96 -10.85 19.99
CA LEU A 31 -26.66 -12.13 19.92
C LEU A 31 -25.96 -13.13 19.00
N ALA A 32 -25.51 -12.69 17.83
CA ALA A 32 -24.76 -13.52 16.89
C ALA A 32 -23.43 -14.02 17.49
N ALA A 33 -22.69 -13.12 18.15
CA ALA A 33 -21.45 -13.46 18.86
C ALA A 33 -21.69 -14.52 19.95
N ARG A 34 -22.77 -14.37 20.74
CA ARG A 34 -23.17 -15.35 21.78
C ARG A 34 -23.52 -16.71 21.17
N GLN A 35 -24.29 -16.71 20.07
CA GLN A 35 -24.66 -17.94 19.37
C GLN A 35 -23.43 -18.70 18.86
N GLN A 36 -22.41 -17.96 18.38
CA GLN A 36 -21.15 -18.52 17.91
C GLN A 36 -20.09 -18.73 19.02
N ARG A 37 -20.45 -18.49 20.28
CA ARG A 37 -19.58 -18.61 21.48
C ARG A 37 -18.25 -17.83 21.36
N ARG A 38 -18.31 -16.63 20.78
CA ARG A 38 -17.15 -15.72 20.66
C ARG A 38 -17.46 -14.34 21.22
N THR A 39 -16.44 -13.51 21.41
CA THR A 39 -16.62 -12.11 21.83
C THR A 39 -17.21 -11.29 20.69
N LEU A 40 -17.84 -10.15 21.02
CA LEU A 40 -18.34 -9.21 19.99
C LEU A 40 -17.22 -8.76 19.05
N SER A 41 -16.02 -8.50 19.58
CA SER A 41 -14.84 -8.13 18.79
C SER A 41 -14.45 -9.22 17.80
N SER A 42 -14.32 -10.47 18.25
CA SER A 42 -13.97 -11.61 17.40
C SER A 42 -15.07 -11.92 16.37
N TYR A 43 -16.33 -11.66 16.70
CA TYR A 43 -17.42 -11.75 15.72
C TYR A 43 -17.32 -10.67 14.64
N ILE A 44 -17.03 -9.43 15.02
CA ILE A 44 -16.86 -8.32 14.06
C ILE A 44 -15.67 -8.57 13.15
N GLU A 45 -14.53 -9.01 13.68
CA GLU A 45 -13.34 -9.37 12.91
C GLU A 45 -13.66 -10.46 11.86
N TRP A 46 -14.25 -11.58 12.31
CA TRP A 46 -14.70 -12.64 11.39
C TRP A 46 -15.70 -12.14 10.35
N ALA A 47 -16.64 -11.28 10.74
CA ALA A 47 -17.62 -10.73 9.81
C ALA A 47 -16.98 -9.82 8.75
N ILE A 48 -15.92 -9.09 9.10
CA ILE A 48 -15.13 -8.30 8.15
C ILE A 48 -14.40 -9.25 7.20
N GLU A 49 -13.68 -10.25 7.70
CA GLU A 49 -13.00 -11.26 6.88
C GLU A 49 -13.95 -11.92 5.89
N GLU A 50 -15.12 -12.36 6.36
CA GLU A 50 -16.16 -12.92 5.51
C GLU A 50 -16.65 -11.92 4.46
N SER A 51 -16.86 -10.65 4.85
CA SER A 51 -17.27 -9.61 3.92
C SER A 51 -16.24 -9.35 2.82
N LEU A 52 -14.94 -9.43 3.12
CA LEU A 52 -13.87 -9.22 2.13
C LEU A 52 -13.90 -10.28 1.00
N ASN A 53 -14.38 -11.50 1.30
CA ASN A 53 -14.56 -12.55 0.29
C ASN A 53 -15.66 -12.22 -0.73
N THR A 54 -16.54 -11.27 -0.41
CA THR A 54 -17.67 -10.88 -1.28
C THR A 54 -17.37 -9.67 -2.17
N ILE A 55 -16.32 -8.91 -1.84
CA ILE A 55 -15.92 -7.72 -2.60
C ILE A 55 -15.05 -8.20 -3.76
N ILE A 56 -15.53 -8.01 -4.99
CA ILE A 56 -14.82 -8.45 -6.19
C ILE A 56 -13.96 -7.31 -6.75
N LEU A 57 -12.67 -7.58 -6.91
CA LEU A 57 -11.73 -6.72 -7.62
C LEU A 57 -11.56 -7.21 -9.06
N LYS A 58 -11.53 -6.26 -10.00
CA LYS A 58 -11.29 -6.52 -11.43
C LYS A 58 -9.95 -5.95 -11.81
N ARG A 59 -9.03 -6.80 -12.27
CA ARG A 59 -7.68 -6.37 -12.71
C ARG A 59 -7.61 -6.16 -14.21
N THR A 60 -8.29 -7.01 -14.97
CA THR A 60 -8.47 -6.92 -16.42
C THR A 60 -9.90 -7.33 -16.77
N GLU A 61 -10.30 -7.18 -18.03
CA GLU A 61 -11.66 -7.58 -18.47
C GLU A 61 -11.96 -9.06 -18.18
N ASP A 62 -10.94 -9.92 -18.28
CA ASP A 62 -11.05 -11.38 -18.11
C ASP A 62 -10.58 -11.90 -16.74
N TRP A 63 -10.18 -11.01 -15.82
CA TRP A 63 -9.65 -11.41 -14.51
C TRP A 63 -10.32 -10.66 -13.37
N GLU A 64 -11.03 -11.43 -12.54
CA GLU A 64 -11.62 -10.97 -11.28
C GLU A 64 -11.33 -11.96 -10.14
N CYS A 65 -11.23 -11.44 -8.92
CA CYS A 65 -11.01 -12.21 -7.70
C CYS A 65 -11.59 -11.47 -6.51
N SER A 66 -11.73 -12.13 -5.35
CA SER A 66 -12.16 -11.42 -4.15
C SER A 66 -11.03 -10.56 -3.58
N LEU A 67 -11.38 -9.50 -2.85
CA LEU A 67 -10.41 -8.67 -2.12
C LEU A 67 -9.63 -9.49 -1.08
N ALA A 68 -10.24 -10.55 -0.53
CA ALA A 68 -9.56 -11.49 0.34
C ALA A 68 -8.48 -12.31 -0.40
N ASP A 69 -8.76 -12.79 -1.61
CA ASP A 69 -7.79 -13.55 -2.42
C ASP A 69 -6.59 -12.69 -2.83
N GLU A 70 -6.84 -11.43 -3.20
CA GLU A 70 -5.80 -10.49 -3.63
C GLU A 70 -5.00 -9.92 -2.44
N SER A 71 -5.38 -10.23 -1.19
CA SER A 71 -4.70 -9.71 0.01
C SER A 71 -3.22 -10.06 0.06
N PHE A 72 -2.83 -11.27 -0.37
CA PHE A 72 -1.43 -11.70 -0.42
C PHE A 72 -0.59 -10.88 -1.40
N GLU A 73 -1.23 -10.39 -2.45
CA GLU A 73 -0.58 -9.64 -3.51
C GLU A 73 -0.51 -8.14 -3.21
N LEU A 74 -1.52 -7.60 -2.53
CA LEU A 74 -1.59 -6.18 -2.16
C LEU A 74 -0.89 -5.86 -0.85
N TRP A 75 -0.89 -6.79 0.11
CA TRP A 75 -0.29 -6.55 1.41
C TRP A 75 1.23 -6.60 1.36
N ASP A 76 1.85 -5.70 2.11
CA ASP A 76 3.28 -5.70 2.42
C ASP A 76 3.49 -5.08 3.81
N VAL A 77 4.58 -5.46 4.48
CA VAL A 77 4.98 -4.85 5.76
C VAL A 77 5.50 -3.44 5.52
N ASP A 78 6.17 -3.20 4.40
CA ASP A 78 6.63 -1.89 3.99
C ASP A 78 5.49 -1.10 3.32
N ASP A 79 5.19 0.09 3.85
CA ASP A 79 4.10 0.92 3.32
C ASP A 79 4.33 1.36 1.87
N ALA A 80 5.60 1.61 1.48
CA ALA A 80 5.96 1.97 0.12
C ALA A 80 5.61 0.85 -0.88
N ASP A 81 5.94 -0.40 -0.55
CA ASP A 81 5.67 -1.57 -1.37
C ASP A 81 4.17 -1.83 -1.49
N ARG A 82 3.45 -1.75 -0.35
CA ARG A 82 1.99 -1.90 -0.31
C ARG A 82 1.32 -0.87 -1.23
N PHE A 83 1.78 0.39 -1.15
CA PHE A 83 1.28 1.47 -1.99
C PHE A 83 1.57 1.23 -3.48
N VAL A 84 2.79 0.83 -3.84
CA VAL A 84 3.17 0.56 -5.23
C VAL A 84 2.37 -0.61 -5.82
N LYS A 85 2.21 -1.69 -5.05
CA LYS A 85 1.37 -2.84 -5.42
C LYS A 85 -0.06 -2.41 -5.75
N LEU A 86 -0.65 -1.57 -4.89
CA LEU A 86 -1.99 -1.00 -5.12
C LEU A 86 -2.01 -0.13 -6.38
N ALA A 87 -1.05 0.79 -6.52
CA ALA A 87 -1.01 1.76 -7.62
C ALA A 87 -0.83 1.10 -8.99
N PHE A 88 -0.05 0.02 -9.07
CA PHE A 88 0.10 -0.74 -10.32
C PHE A 88 -1.09 -1.62 -10.66
N LYS A 89 -1.74 -2.22 -9.67
CA LYS A 89 -2.80 -3.22 -9.90
C LYS A 89 -4.20 -2.61 -9.99
N TYR A 90 -4.50 -1.66 -9.11
CA TYR A 90 -5.83 -1.05 -8.93
C TYR A 90 -5.70 0.48 -8.72
N PRO A 91 -5.21 1.22 -9.72
CA PRO A 91 -5.03 2.68 -9.61
C PRO A 91 -6.33 3.44 -9.30
N GLU A 92 -7.50 2.85 -9.60
CA GLU A 92 -8.82 3.39 -9.29
C GLU A 92 -9.17 3.39 -7.80
N LEU A 93 -8.48 2.57 -7.00
CA LEU A 93 -8.66 2.51 -5.54
C LEU A 93 -7.81 3.54 -4.79
N LEU A 94 -6.90 4.24 -5.49
CA LEU A 94 -6.08 5.29 -4.89
C LEU A 94 -6.95 6.50 -4.53
N THR A 95 -6.80 6.99 -3.31
CA THR A 95 -7.31 8.29 -2.88
C THR A 95 -6.65 9.43 -3.66
N HIS A 96 -7.19 10.65 -3.59
CA HIS A 96 -6.61 11.80 -4.28
C HIS A 96 -5.15 12.08 -3.83
N GLU A 97 -4.87 12.00 -2.53
CA GLU A 97 -3.51 12.19 -2.00
C GLU A 97 -2.55 11.11 -2.51
N GLU A 98 -3.02 9.86 -2.54
CA GLU A 98 -2.28 8.73 -3.11
C GLU A 98 -2.04 8.87 -4.62
N GLN A 99 -2.99 9.43 -5.38
CA GLN A 99 -2.80 9.72 -6.80
C GLN A 99 -1.73 10.80 -7.02
N VAL A 100 -1.70 11.84 -6.17
CA VAL A 100 -0.63 12.86 -6.20
C VAL A 100 0.72 12.22 -5.88
N LEU A 101 0.78 11.40 -4.84
CA LEU A 101 1.97 10.64 -4.45
C LEU A 101 2.47 9.74 -5.59
N TRP A 102 1.56 9.01 -6.23
CA TRP A 102 1.88 8.13 -7.36
C TRP A 102 2.43 8.91 -8.54
N LYS A 103 1.85 10.09 -8.84
CA LYS A 103 2.34 10.98 -9.89
C LYS A 103 3.78 11.45 -9.61
N LEU A 104 4.08 11.85 -8.38
CA LEU A 104 5.45 12.25 -7.99
C LEU A 104 6.45 11.10 -8.20
N ILE A 105 6.06 9.88 -7.83
CA ILE A 105 6.89 8.68 -8.01
C ILE A 105 7.12 8.41 -9.50
N CYS A 106 6.07 8.48 -10.33
CA CYS A 106 6.17 8.32 -11.79
C CYS A 106 7.09 9.37 -12.45
N GLU A 107 7.07 10.60 -11.95
CA GLU A 107 7.85 11.74 -12.48
C GLU A 107 9.31 11.76 -11.99
N CYS A 108 9.67 10.97 -10.97
CA CYS A 108 11.00 10.96 -10.41
C CYS A 108 11.90 9.92 -11.10
N GLY A 109 12.69 10.36 -12.07
CA GLY A 109 13.61 9.50 -12.83
C GLY A 109 14.64 8.76 -11.98
N HIS A 110 14.93 9.24 -10.77
CA HIS A 110 15.79 8.56 -9.79
C HIS A 110 15.24 7.17 -9.40
N LEU A 111 13.93 6.99 -9.37
CA LEU A 111 13.29 5.75 -8.91
C LEU A 111 13.23 4.67 -10.00
N TRP A 112 13.48 5.02 -11.26
CA TRP A 112 13.27 4.11 -12.38
C TRP A 112 14.57 3.75 -13.08
N ARG A 113 14.69 2.48 -13.48
CA ARG A 113 15.70 2.05 -14.44
C ARG A 113 15.35 2.60 -15.81
N GLY A 114 16.28 3.32 -16.41
CA GLY A 114 16.11 3.99 -17.69
C GLY A 114 17.41 4.06 -18.49
N ARG A 115 17.41 4.88 -19.54
CA ARG A 115 18.57 5.23 -20.36
C ARG A 115 18.40 6.63 -20.93
N TYR A 116 19.48 7.26 -21.34
CA TYR A 116 19.40 8.50 -22.13
C TYR A 116 18.85 8.20 -23.54
N ASP A 117 17.99 9.09 -24.02
CA ASP A 117 17.41 9.02 -25.36
C ASP A 117 18.27 9.76 -26.41
N GLU A 118 17.76 9.90 -27.63
CA GLU A 118 18.46 10.60 -28.72
C GLU A 118 18.69 12.10 -28.46
N ASN A 119 18.04 12.68 -27.45
CA ASN A 119 18.19 14.07 -27.03
C ASN A 119 19.09 14.21 -25.78
N ASP A 120 19.81 13.14 -25.41
CA ASP A 120 20.57 13.03 -24.17
C ASP A 120 19.69 13.22 -22.91
N GLU A 121 18.37 12.95 -22.97
CA GLU A 121 17.48 13.07 -21.82
C GLU A 121 17.21 11.70 -21.17
N TRP A 122 17.29 11.63 -19.83
CA TRP A 122 17.00 10.40 -19.08
C TRP A 122 15.55 10.01 -19.31
N SER A 123 15.35 8.83 -19.89
CA SER A 123 14.05 8.29 -20.28
C SER A 123 13.80 6.96 -19.58
N TRP A 124 12.60 6.81 -19.03
CA TRP A 124 12.16 5.61 -18.32
C TRP A 124 10.72 5.28 -18.66
N ILE A 125 10.32 4.06 -18.33
CA ILE A 125 8.94 3.58 -18.48
C ILE A 125 8.44 3.20 -17.09
N VAL A 126 7.25 3.69 -16.74
CA VAL A 126 6.55 3.33 -15.50
C VAL A 126 6.04 1.89 -15.62
N ARG A 127 6.85 0.96 -15.12
CA ARG A 127 6.58 -0.48 -15.10
C ARG A 127 7.16 -1.08 -13.83
N ASP A 128 6.44 -2.02 -13.24
CA ASP A 128 6.83 -2.69 -11.98
C ASP A 128 8.29 -3.20 -12.00
N ASP A 129 8.70 -3.86 -13.09
CA ASP A 129 10.07 -4.40 -13.25
C ASP A 129 11.19 -3.33 -13.36
N LYS A 130 10.82 -2.08 -13.60
CA LYS A 130 11.73 -0.94 -13.74
C LYS A 130 11.84 -0.10 -12.49
N LEU A 131 10.91 -0.23 -11.54
CA LEU A 131 10.98 0.48 -10.28
C LEU A 131 12.13 -0.08 -9.44
N VAL A 132 12.99 0.80 -8.94
CA VAL A 132 14.03 0.46 -7.96
C VAL A 132 13.45 0.71 -6.57
N ILE A 133 12.73 -0.29 -6.04
CA ILE A 133 11.94 -0.16 -4.80
C ILE A 133 12.77 0.31 -3.60
N ASP A 134 14.03 -0.11 -3.50
CA ASP A 134 14.92 0.31 -2.40
C ASP A 134 15.12 1.83 -2.38
N ARG A 135 15.22 2.48 -3.55
CA ARG A 135 15.34 3.95 -3.63
C ARG A 135 14.07 4.65 -3.16
N LEU A 136 12.91 4.05 -3.44
CA LEU A 136 11.63 4.58 -2.97
C LEU A 136 11.51 4.42 -1.45
N ARG A 137 11.87 3.26 -0.91
CA ARG A 137 11.87 3.01 0.54
C ARG A 137 12.74 4.02 1.29
N ASP A 138 13.96 4.27 0.80
CA ASP A 138 14.91 5.22 1.41
C ASP A 138 14.38 6.66 1.43
N SER A 139 13.53 7.03 0.48
CA SER A 139 12.99 8.38 0.32
C SER A 139 11.48 8.49 0.59
N TRP A 140 10.84 7.43 1.13
CA TRP A 140 9.39 7.29 1.22
C TRP A 140 8.72 8.45 1.97
N GLU A 141 9.27 8.82 3.13
CA GLU A 141 8.75 9.91 3.95
C GLU A 141 8.83 11.27 3.25
N LEU A 142 9.85 11.49 2.40
CA LEU A 142 9.98 12.72 1.62
C LEU A 142 8.87 12.80 0.57
N PHE A 143 8.63 11.70 -0.15
CA PHE A 143 7.54 11.63 -1.14
C PHE A 143 6.17 11.87 -0.49
N LYS A 144 5.90 11.26 0.66
CA LYS A 144 4.67 11.51 1.42
C LYS A 144 4.52 12.97 1.84
N SER A 145 5.60 13.58 2.35
CA SER A 145 5.60 14.99 2.78
C SER A 145 5.30 15.95 1.62
N VAL A 146 5.87 15.70 0.45
CA VAL A 146 5.60 16.50 -0.76
C VAL A 146 4.17 16.28 -1.26
N ALA A 147 3.66 15.05 -1.22
CA ALA A 147 2.29 14.74 -1.63
C ALA A 147 1.23 15.40 -0.73
N MET A 148 1.49 15.48 0.58
CA MET A 148 0.63 16.18 1.55
C MET A 148 0.74 17.72 1.46
N GLY A 149 1.74 18.24 0.74
CA GLY A 149 2.00 19.68 0.62
C GLY A 149 2.79 20.28 1.80
N ASP A 150 3.36 19.43 2.67
CA ASP A 150 4.18 19.85 3.80
C ASP A 150 5.62 20.21 3.40
N ALA A 151 6.07 19.74 2.23
CA ALA A 151 7.40 20.00 1.68
C ALA A 151 7.34 20.37 0.19
N ASP A 152 8.32 21.14 -0.26
CA ASP A 152 8.50 21.47 -1.68
C ASP A 152 9.16 20.31 -2.45
N LYS A 153 8.91 20.22 -3.77
CA LYS A 153 9.48 19.17 -4.63
C LYS A 153 11.02 19.13 -4.62
N SER A 154 11.69 20.23 -4.25
CA SER A 154 13.15 20.32 -4.12
C SER A 154 13.76 19.35 -3.10
N VAL A 155 12.98 18.79 -2.17
CA VAL A 155 13.50 17.80 -1.21
C VAL A 155 13.58 16.39 -1.79
N LEU A 156 13.00 16.14 -2.98
CA LEU A 156 13.01 14.83 -3.60
C LEU A 156 14.41 14.49 -4.15
N PRO A 157 14.77 13.18 -4.23
CA PRO A 157 16.04 12.77 -4.80
C PRO A 157 16.26 13.32 -6.21
N GLU A 158 17.41 13.98 -6.39
CA GLU A 158 17.80 14.49 -7.70
C GLU A 158 18.27 13.34 -8.62
N TRP A 159 18.08 13.53 -9.92
CA TRP A 159 18.66 12.68 -10.95
C TRP A 159 19.19 13.53 -12.11
N GLN A 160 20.20 12.99 -12.80
CA GLN A 160 20.78 13.65 -13.95
C GLN A 160 19.83 13.53 -15.14
N LYS A 161 19.00 14.55 -15.35
CA LYS A 161 18.07 14.59 -16.48
C LYS A 161 18.81 14.59 -17.82
N LYS A 162 20.00 15.18 -17.91
CA LYS A 162 20.83 15.19 -19.13
C LYS A 162 22.02 14.26 -19.01
N ASP A 163 22.43 13.66 -20.14
CA ASP A 163 23.62 12.81 -20.18
C ASP A 163 24.86 13.65 -19.82
N PRO A 164 25.60 13.30 -18.76
CA PRO A 164 26.84 13.99 -18.41
C PRO A 164 27.97 13.73 -19.42
N ASN A 165 27.87 12.70 -20.27
CA ASN A 165 28.87 12.32 -21.27
C ASN A 165 28.21 12.06 -22.63
N PRO A 166 27.64 13.10 -23.27
CA PRO A 166 27.02 12.94 -24.59
C PRO A 166 28.06 12.46 -25.59
N ILE A 167 27.72 11.45 -26.39
CA ILE A 167 28.62 10.96 -27.44
C ILE A 167 28.70 12.06 -28.51
N PRO A 168 29.87 12.69 -28.73
CA PRO A 168 29.99 13.71 -29.77
C PRO A 168 29.79 13.07 -31.16
N PHE A 169 28.94 13.69 -31.98
CA PHE A 169 28.71 13.34 -33.37
C PHE A 169 29.96 13.48 -34.24
#